data_AF-A0A9P1E0K0-F1
#
_entry.id   AF-A0A9P1E0K0-F1
#
_cell.length_a   1.000
_cell.length_b   1.000
_cell.length_c   1.000
_cell.angle_alpha   90.00
_cell.angle_beta   90.00
_cell.angle_gamma   90.00
#
_symmetry.space_group_name_H-M   'P 1'
#
loop_
_entity.id
_entity.type
_entity.pdbx_description
1 polymer ?
#
loop_
_entity_poly.entity_id
_entity_poly.type
_entity_poly.pdbx_seq_one_letter_code
_entity_poly.pdbx_strand_id
1 'polypeptide(L)'
;MADVELVMDVSKRDFLPCPKVDSSVVKIHPKESVLDVNVDEWLAFTRTCFTKKNKTLGAIFKQKRMLAELMELQEVKEGQEMGEPLASFREMIVNILSSGGFDDKRPAKLTHEELVHLLSLFNHAGISFHGPAKLKDRRNCSSDNYLEDPQDT
;
A
#
# COMPACT_ATOMS: atom_id res chain seq x y z
N MET A 1 14.21 -0.39 2.00
CA MET A 1 13.98 -0.57 0.54
C MET A 1 14.93 -1.62 0.00
N ALA A 2 14.75 -2.12 -1.22
CA ALA A 2 15.70 -3.06 -1.84
C ALA A 2 15.88 -2.74 -3.32
N ASP A 3 17.07 -3.01 -3.86
CA ASP A 3 17.30 -3.07 -5.30
C ASP A 3 17.01 -4.48 -5.80
N VAL A 4 16.38 -4.58 -6.97
CA VAL A 4 15.95 -5.84 -7.56
C VAL A 4 16.57 -5.98 -8.93
N GLU A 5 17.24 -7.11 -9.15
CA GLU A 5 17.89 -7.46 -10.42
C GLU A 5 17.25 -8.72 -10.99
N LEU A 6 16.86 -8.69 -12.26
CA LEU A 6 16.44 -9.88 -13.00
C LEU A 6 17.70 -10.62 -13.46
N VAL A 7 17.91 -11.83 -12.93
CA VAL A 7 19.11 -12.64 -13.25
C VAL A 7 18.90 -13.43 -14.54
N MET A 8 17.80 -14.17 -14.63
CA MET A 8 17.45 -14.96 -15.81
C MET A 8 15.98 -15.38 -15.83
N ASP A 9 15.45 -15.62 -17.02
CA ASP A 9 14.18 -16.31 -17.22
C ASP A 9 14.41 -17.83 -17.29
N VAL A 10 13.48 -18.59 -16.70
CA VAL A 10 13.53 -20.06 -16.60
C VAL A 10 12.25 -20.63 -17.22
N SER A 11 12.39 -21.52 -18.20
CA SER A 11 11.22 -22.10 -18.85
C SER A 11 10.53 -23.08 -17.93
N LYS A 12 9.20 -23.14 -17.98
CA LYS A 12 8.40 -24.16 -17.28
C LYS A 12 8.84 -25.60 -17.60
N ARG A 13 9.44 -25.83 -18.77
CA ARG A 13 9.93 -27.15 -19.17
C ARG A 13 11.13 -27.65 -18.35
N ASP A 14 11.83 -26.75 -17.67
CA ASP A 14 13.01 -27.06 -16.85
C ASP A 14 12.62 -27.57 -15.45
N PHE A 15 11.31 -27.61 -15.13
CA PHE A 15 10.78 -28.06 -13.85
C PHE A 15 10.09 -29.43 -13.95
N LEU A 16 10.16 -30.19 -12.85
CA LEU A 16 9.47 -31.47 -12.69
C LEU A 16 8.69 -31.47 -11.37
N PRO A 17 7.34 -31.52 -11.39
CA PRO A 17 6.45 -31.49 -12.56
C PRO A 17 6.42 -30.12 -13.26
N CYS A 18 6.14 -30.13 -14.58
CA CYS A 18 6.08 -28.91 -15.40
C CYS A 18 4.89 -28.00 -15.00
N PRO A 19 5.14 -26.76 -14.52
CA PRO A 19 4.10 -25.82 -14.15
C PRO A 19 3.39 -25.20 -15.37
N LYS A 20 2.34 -24.41 -15.12
CA LYS A 20 1.56 -23.76 -16.19
C LYS A 20 2.25 -22.53 -16.80
N VAL A 21 3.13 -21.89 -16.04
CA VAL A 21 3.75 -20.60 -16.36
C VAL A 21 5.26 -20.71 -16.27
N ASP A 22 5.96 -19.90 -17.06
CA ASP A 22 7.41 -19.73 -16.94
C ASP A 22 7.76 -18.98 -15.64
N SER A 23 9.00 -19.13 -15.20
CA SER A 23 9.53 -18.50 -13.98
C SER A 23 10.66 -17.54 -14.31
N SER A 24 11.00 -16.65 -13.38
CA SER A 24 12.18 -15.79 -13.49
C SER A 24 12.93 -15.80 -12.15
N VAL A 25 14.26 -15.82 -12.20
CA VAL A 25 15.12 -15.70 -11.02
C VAL A 25 15.45 -14.23 -10.82
N VAL A 26 15.13 -13.71 -9.64
CA VAL A 26 15.45 -12.33 -9.24
C VAL A 26 16.39 -12.33 -8.04
N LYS A 27 17.33 -11.39 -8.01
CA LYS A 27 18.20 -11.12 -6.86
C LYS A 27 17.72 -9.84 -6.18
N ILE A 28 17.55 -9.91 -4.86
CA ILE A 28 17.07 -8.79 -4.04
C ILE A 28 18.20 -8.36 -3.11
N HIS A 29 18.62 -7.11 -3.21
CA HIS A 29 19.65 -6.49 -2.37
C HIS A 29 18.99 -5.48 -1.43
N PRO A 30 18.89 -5.78 -0.12
CA PRO A 30 18.38 -4.81 0.86
C PRO A 30 19.25 -3.54 0.86
N LYS A 31 18.62 -2.37 0.79
CA LYS A 31 19.29 -1.07 0.95
C LYS A 31 19.59 -0.83 2.43
N GLU A 32 20.77 -0.30 2.70
CA GLU A 32 21.27 -0.02 4.05
C GLU A 32 20.44 1.06 4.77
N SER A 33 19.91 2.04 4.04
CA SER A 33 18.99 3.03 4.60
C SER A 33 17.54 2.53 4.58
N VAL A 34 17.01 2.22 5.75
CA VAL A 34 15.57 2.04 5.95
C VAL A 34 14.96 3.43 6.20
N LEU A 35 14.03 3.85 5.36
CA LEU A 35 13.24 5.05 5.66
C LEU A 35 12.39 4.76 6.89
N ASP A 36 12.36 5.69 7.84
CA ASP A 36 11.53 5.61 9.05
C ASP A 36 10.05 5.87 8.69
N VAL A 37 9.46 4.91 8.00
CA VAL A 37 8.05 4.93 7.61
C VAL A 37 7.38 3.72 8.25
N ASN A 38 6.27 3.96 8.93
CA ASN A 38 5.43 2.88 9.43
C ASN A 38 4.98 2.00 8.26
N VAL A 39 5.42 0.74 8.25
CA VAL A 39 5.20 -0.19 7.14
C VAL A 39 3.71 -0.49 6.93
N ASP A 40 2.95 -0.65 8.01
CA ASP A 40 1.51 -0.92 7.91
C ASP A 40 0.76 0.27 7.29
N GLU A 41 1.12 1.49 7.69
CA GLU A 41 0.60 2.75 7.15
C GLU A 41 0.95 2.91 5.66
N TRP A 42 2.23 2.71 5.32
CA TRP A 42 2.72 2.73 3.95
C TRP A 42 2.00 1.72 3.05
N LEU A 43 1.83 0.49 3.53
CA LEU A 43 1.13 -0.55 2.79
C LEU A 43 -0.36 -0.21 2.60
N ALA A 44 -1.01 0.39 3.59
CA ALA A 44 -2.40 0.82 3.47
C ALA A 44 -2.55 1.97 2.46
N PHE A 45 -1.71 2.99 2.57
CA PHE A 45 -1.66 4.12 1.65
C PHE A 45 -1.41 3.70 0.20
N THR A 46 -0.43 2.83 -0.03
CA THR A 46 -0.10 2.34 -1.37
C THR A 46 -1.23 1.48 -1.96
N ARG A 47 -1.90 0.62 -1.17
CA ARG A 47 -3.11 -0.10 -1.62
C ARG A 47 -4.20 0.87 -2.07
N THR A 48 -4.44 1.94 -1.31
CA THR A 48 -5.41 2.99 -1.64
C THR A 48 -5.06 3.67 -2.97
N CYS A 49 -3.81 4.12 -3.13
CA CYS A 49 -3.37 4.79 -4.35
C CYS A 49 -3.44 3.88 -5.58
N PHE A 50 -2.97 2.64 -5.46
CA PHE A 50 -2.81 1.75 -6.63
C PHE A 50 -4.08 0.98 -7.01
N THR A 51 -5.18 1.08 -6.25
CA THR A 51 -6.49 0.51 -6.62
C THR A 51 -6.95 0.96 -8.01
N LYS A 52 -6.70 2.24 -8.37
CA LYS A 52 -6.92 2.77 -9.72
C LYS A 52 -5.68 3.53 -10.19
N LYS A 53 -4.55 2.84 -10.34
CA LYS A 53 -3.22 3.42 -10.64
C LYS A 53 -3.14 4.42 -11.81
N ASN A 54 -4.10 4.35 -12.73
CA ASN A 54 -4.18 5.21 -13.91
C ASN A 54 -5.14 6.39 -13.75
N LYS A 55 -5.84 6.55 -12.62
CA LYS A 55 -6.61 7.75 -12.30
C LYS A 55 -5.72 8.75 -11.55
N THR A 56 -6.09 10.03 -11.59
CA THR A 56 -5.38 11.05 -10.82
C THR A 56 -5.65 10.83 -9.33
N LEU A 57 -4.71 11.21 -8.47
CA LEU A 57 -4.88 11.11 -7.03
C LEU A 57 -6.11 11.90 -6.56
N GLY A 58 -6.34 13.09 -7.13
CA GLY A 58 -7.57 13.85 -6.91
C GLY A 58 -8.83 13.03 -7.17
N ALA A 59 -8.90 12.33 -8.32
CA ALA A 59 -10.05 11.50 -8.66
C ALA A 59 -10.17 10.21 -7.82
N ILE A 60 -9.07 9.73 -7.23
CA ILE A 60 -9.09 8.58 -6.31
C ILE A 60 -9.66 9.02 -4.96
N PHE A 61 -9.11 10.09 -4.41
CA PHE A 61 -9.43 10.59 -3.07
C PHE A 61 -10.76 11.33 -2.97
N LYS A 62 -11.30 11.87 -4.07
CA LYS A 62 -12.65 12.48 -4.11
C LYS A 62 -13.78 11.44 -4.13
N GLN A 63 -13.50 10.13 -4.16
CA GLN A 63 -14.53 9.09 -4.20
C GLN A 63 -15.25 8.97 -2.86
N LYS A 64 -16.58 9.02 -2.88
CA LYS A 64 -17.42 8.96 -1.66
C LYS A 64 -17.08 7.76 -0.76
N ARG A 65 -16.89 6.57 -1.35
CA ARG A 65 -16.51 5.36 -0.61
C ARG A 65 -15.15 5.51 0.08
N MET A 66 -14.16 6.03 -0.64
CA MET A 66 -12.81 6.25 -0.11
C MET A 66 -12.83 7.26 1.06
N LEU A 67 -13.58 8.35 0.90
CA LEU A 67 -13.74 9.36 1.94
C LEU A 67 -14.39 8.79 3.20
N ALA A 68 -15.46 7.99 3.03
CA ALA A 68 -16.14 7.34 4.16
C ALA A 68 -15.21 6.37 4.90
N GLU A 69 -14.48 5.51 4.18
CA GLU A 69 -13.52 4.56 4.77
C GLU A 69 -12.40 5.30 5.52
N LEU A 70 -11.84 6.39 4.96
CA LEU A 70 -10.81 7.17 5.64
C LEU A 70 -11.33 7.92 6.85
N MET A 71 -12.56 8.42 6.81
CA MET A 71 -13.19 9.12 7.93
C MET A 71 -13.46 8.17 9.11
N GLU A 72 -14.01 6.98 8.83
CA GLU A 72 -14.24 5.93 9.84
C GLU A 72 -12.93 5.54 10.57
N LEU A 73 -11.80 5.51 9.85
CA LEU A 73 -10.49 5.25 10.46
C LEU A 73 -10.03 6.36 11.43
N GLN A 74 -10.48 7.60 11.24
CA GLN A 74 -10.15 8.70 12.16
C GLN A 74 -11.07 8.68 13.39
N GLU A 75 -12.36 8.39 13.22
CA GLU A 75 -13.34 8.29 14.32
C GLU A 75 -12.99 7.17 15.32
N VAL A 76 -12.32 6.09 14.89
CA VAL A 76 -11.87 5.04 15.82
C VAL A 76 -10.63 5.46 16.62
N LYS A 77 -9.86 6.46 16.14
CA LYS A 77 -8.65 6.96 16.83
C LYS A 77 -8.99 7.99 17.90
N GLU A 78 -9.95 8.86 17.61
CA GLU A 78 -10.45 9.85 18.54
C GLU A 78 -11.79 9.36 19.06
N GLY A 79 -11.86 8.85 20.29
CA GLY A 79 -13.09 8.32 20.90
C GLY A 79 -14.21 9.35 21.14
N GLN A 80 -14.43 10.26 20.19
CA GLN A 80 -15.45 11.30 20.16
C GLN A 80 -16.29 11.15 18.90
N GLU A 81 -17.60 11.03 19.08
CA GLU A 81 -18.57 11.34 18.04
C GLU A 81 -18.51 12.84 17.75
N MET A 82 -17.71 13.21 16.76
CA MET A 82 -17.81 14.51 16.11
C MET A 82 -18.16 14.24 14.66
N GLY A 83 -19.45 14.42 14.35
CA GLY A 83 -19.98 14.38 12.99
C GLY A 83 -19.44 15.57 12.16
N GLU A 84 -18.14 15.55 11.87
CA GLU A 84 -17.59 16.44 10.86
C GLU A 84 -18.25 16.13 9.51
N PRO A 85 -18.76 17.14 8.78
CA PRO A 85 -19.37 16.88 7.49
C PRO A 85 -18.34 16.25 6.54
N LEU A 86 -18.72 15.17 5.83
CA LEU A 86 -17.89 14.58 4.76
C LEU A 86 -17.35 15.63 3.76
N ALA A 87 -18.01 16.79 3.65
CA ALA A 87 -17.56 17.94 2.88
C ALA A 87 -16.28 18.60 3.44
N SER A 88 -16.17 18.86 4.76
CA SER A 88 -14.97 19.46 5.37
C SER A 88 -13.77 18.53 5.20
N PHE A 89 -13.96 17.24 5.47
CA PHE A 89 -12.92 16.21 5.29
C PHE A 89 -12.46 16.11 3.83
N ARG A 90 -13.41 16.20 2.88
CA ARG A 90 -13.09 16.24 1.45
C ARG A 90 -12.25 17.47 1.10
N GLU A 91 -12.62 18.65 1.58
CA GLU A 91 -11.86 19.89 1.34
C GLU A 91 -10.44 19.79 1.92
N MET A 92 -10.30 19.24 3.12
CA MET A 92 -9.00 18.98 3.75
C MET A 92 -8.10 18.10 2.87
N ILE A 93 -8.61 16.96 2.38
CA ILE A 93 -7.85 16.09 1.48
C ILE A 93 -7.49 16.79 0.17
N VAL A 94 -8.40 17.57 -0.40
CA VAL A 94 -8.14 18.34 -1.63
C VAL A 94 -7.06 19.38 -1.40
N ASN A 95 -7.05 20.04 -0.25
CA ASN A 95 -6.02 21.03 0.12
C ASN A 95 -4.65 20.38 0.28
N ILE A 96 -4.57 19.19 0.90
CA ILE A 96 -3.31 18.42 1.02
C ILE A 96 -2.78 18.04 -0.37
N LEU A 97 -3.63 17.51 -1.24
CA LEU A 97 -3.23 17.13 -2.60
C LEU A 97 -2.82 18.33 -3.45
N SER A 98 -3.51 19.46 -3.31
CA SER A 98 -3.24 20.67 -4.07
C SER A 98 -1.96 21.37 -3.60
N SER A 99 -1.76 21.47 -2.28
CA SER A 99 -0.54 22.04 -1.68
C SER A 99 0.71 21.23 -2.02
N GLY A 100 0.60 19.90 -2.09
CA GLY A 100 1.69 19.03 -2.54
C GLY A 100 1.85 18.90 -4.06
N GLY A 101 0.97 19.50 -4.87
CA GLY A 101 1.01 19.39 -6.33
C GLY A 101 0.72 17.96 -6.86
N PHE A 102 -0.09 17.20 -6.13
CA PHE A 102 -0.42 15.80 -6.43
C PHE A 102 -1.82 15.60 -7.05
N ASP A 103 -2.70 16.62 -7.09
CA ASP A 103 -4.12 16.48 -7.51
C ASP A 103 -4.27 15.83 -8.91
N ASP A 104 -3.43 16.25 -9.87
CA ASP A 104 -3.44 15.74 -11.25
C ASP A 104 -2.44 14.61 -11.52
N LYS A 105 -1.58 14.27 -10.55
CA LYS A 105 -0.59 13.20 -10.71
C LYS A 105 -1.28 11.83 -10.59
N ARG A 106 -0.74 10.85 -11.31
CA ARG A 106 -1.22 9.46 -11.27
C ARG A 106 -0.26 8.60 -10.44
N PRO A 107 -0.75 7.69 -9.58
CA PRO A 107 0.11 6.82 -8.77
C PRO A 107 1.17 6.07 -9.59
N ALA A 108 0.80 5.58 -10.78
CA ALA A 108 1.72 4.87 -11.68
C ALA A 108 2.86 5.73 -12.26
N LYS A 109 2.84 7.05 -12.05
CA LYS A 109 3.86 8.00 -12.51
C LYS A 109 4.67 8.62 -11.38
N LEU A 110 4.35 8.29 -10.13
CA LEU A 110 5.07 8.80 -8.97
C LEU A 110 6.28 7.91 -8.64
N THR A 111 7.36 8.55 -8.26
CA THR A 111 8.53 7.92 -7.66
C THR A 111 8.24 7.46 -6.23
N HIS A 112 9.13 6.64 -5.67
CA HIS A 112 8.99 6.21 -4.28
C HIS A 112 9.07 7.41 -3.32
N GLU A 113 10.01 8.32 -3.56
CA GLU A 113 10.26 9.51 -2.76
C GLU A 113 9.04 10.43 -2.77
N GLU A 114 8.40 10.63 -3.92
CA GLU A 114 7.16 11.41 -4.04
C GLU A 114 6.00 10.77 -3.27
N LEU A 115 5.86 9.44 -3.30
CA LEU A 115 4.82 8.74 -2.56
C LEU A 115 5.06 8.82 -1.04
N VAL A 116 6.31 8.69 -0.58
CA VAL A 116 6.67 8.86 0.83
C VAL A 116 6.41 10.29 1.28
N HIS A 117 6.77 11.28 0.47
CA HIS A 117 6.48 12.68 0.75
C HIS A 117 4.96 12.92 0.84
N LEU A 118 4.17 12.40 -0.09
CA LEU A 118 2.72 12.50 -0.04
C LEU A 118 2.11 11.86 1.21
N LEU A 119 2.59 10.68 1.60
CA LEU A 119 2.17 10.04 2.85
C LEU A 119 2.53 10.90 4.07
N SER A 120 3.71 11.54 4.07
CA SER A 120 4.09 12.44 5.15
C SER A 120 3.12 13.62 5.26
N LEU A 121 2.64 14.20 4.16
CA LEU A 121 1.68 15.31 4.18
C LEU A 121 0.34 14.88 4.81
N PHE A 122 -0.15 13.67 4.49
CA PHE A 122 -1.33 13.11 5.14
C PHE A 122 -1.12 12.90 6.64
N ASN A 123 0.02 12.32 7.04
CA ASN A 123 0.36 12.10 8.44
C ASN A 123 0.45 13.40 9.25
N HIS A 124 1.05 14.46 8.69
CA HIS A 124 1.10 15.79 9.34
C HIS A 124 -0.28 16.43 9.46
N ALA A 125 -1.20 16.10 8.55
CA ALA A 125 -2.59 16.52 8.64
C ALA A 125 -3.44 15.60 9.53
N GLY A 126 -2.84 14.61 10.21
CA GLY A 126 -3.55 13.69 11.10
C GLY A 126 -4.35 12.60 10.37
N ILE A 127 -4.23 12.49 9.04
CA ILE A 127 -4.96 11.50 8.25
C ILE A 127 -4.10 10.24 8.12
N SER A 128 -4.59 9.13 8.69
CA SER A 128 -3.97 7.82 8.53
C SER A 128 -4.80 6.85 7.69
N PHE A 129 -4.12 5.96 6.98
CA PHE A 129 -4.67 4.92 6.12
C PHE A 129 -4.76 3.56 6.82
N HIS A 130 -4.05 3.37 7.93
CA HIS A 130 -4.12 2.17 8.77
C HIS A 130 -4.83 2.46 10.11
N GLY A 131 -5.89 1.69 10.39
CA GLY A 131 -6.62 1.74 11.67
C GLY A 131 -5.85 1.08 12.81
N PRO A 132 -6.24 1.27 14.09
CA PRO A 132 -5.60 0.60 15.21
C PRO A 132 -5.63 -0.92 15.01
N ALA A 133 -4.52 -1.59 15.33
CA ALA A 133 -4.23 -3.01 15.04
C ALA A 133 -5.26 -4.04 15.58
N LYS A 134 -6.34 -3.59 16.25
CA LYS A 134 -7.36 -4.44 16.88
C LYS A 134 -8.35 -5.11 15.92
N LEU A 135 -8.22 -4.90 14.61
CA LEU A 135 -9.02 -5.59 13.58
C LEU A 135 -8.17 -6.53 12.69
N LYS A 136 -6.91 -6.82 13.06
CA LYS A 136 -5.97 -7.62 12.26
C LYS A 136 -6.19 -9.15 12.36
N ASP A 137 -7.42 -9.59 12.63
CA ASP A 137 -7.79 -11.01 12.55
C ASP A 137 -9.03 -11.19 11.67
N ARG A 138 -8.82 -11.61 10.42
CA ARG A 138 -9.81 -12.25 9.51
C ARG A 138 -9.33 -12.49 8.08
N ARG A 139 -8.08 -12.20 7.74
CA ARG A 139 -7.46 -12.70 6.51
C ARG A 139 -6.04 -13.17 6.79
N ASN A 140 -5.96 -14.33 7.43
CA ASN A 140 -4.78 -15.19 7.31
C ASN A 140 -4.48 -15.34 5.82
N CYS A 141 -3.35 -14.78 5.38
CA CYS A 141 -2.71 -15.24 4.16
C CYS A 141 -2.23 -16.66 4.48
N SER A 142 -2.97 -17.65 3.98
CA SER A 142 -2.53 -19.05 4.02
C SER A 142 -1.23 -19.18 3.27
N SER A 143 -0.10 -19.28 3.98
CA SER A 143 1.19 -19.71 3.46
C SER A 143 2.08 -20.03 4.66
N ASP A 144 1.84 -21.18 5.29
CA ASP A 144 2.87 -21.94 6.00
C ASP A 144 2.32 -23.32 6.32
N ASN A 145 2.72 -24.29 5.50
CA ASN A 145 3.09 -25.64 5.91
C ASN A 145 3.77 -26.28 4.69
N TYR A 146 5.09 -26.12 4.67
CA TYR A 146 5.98 -26.96 3.88
C TYR A 146 5.72 -28.43 4.25
N LEU A 147 5.62 -29.27 3.22
CA LEU A 147 5.65 -30.73 3.35
C LEU A 147 7.04 -31.09 3.94
N GLU A 148 7.08 -31.71 5.12
CA GLU A 148 8.27 -32.46 5.50
C GLU A 148 8.30 -33.74 4.66
N ASP A 149 9.28 -33.85 3.78
CA ASP A 149 9.62 -35.12 3.12
C ASP A 149 10.33 -36.04 4.13
N PRO A 150 9.80 -37.22 4.46
CA PRO A 150 10.53 -38.21 5.23
C PRO A 150 11.65 -38.80 4.35
N GLN A 151 12.87 -38.72 4.87
CA GLN A 151 14.07 -39.31 4.29
C GLN A 151 13.92 -40.83 4.09
N ASP A 152 14.47 -41.28 2.96
CA ASP A 152 14.74 -42.66 2.55
C ASP A 152 15.24 -43.54 3.72
N THR A 153 14.68 -44.75 3.85
CA THR A 153 15.29 -45.87 4.61
C THR A 153 15.20 -47.14 3.80
#